data_AF-A0A2E9IJT1-F1
#
_entry.id   AF-A0A2E9IJT1-F1
#
_cell.length_a   1.000
_cell.length_b   1.000
_cell.length_c   1.000
_cell.angle_alpha   90.00
_cell.angle_beta   90.00
_cell.angle_gamma   90.00
#
_symmetry.space_group_name_H-M   'P 1'
#
loop_
_entity.id
_entity.type
_entity.pdbx_description
1 polymer ?
#
loop_
_entity_poly.entity_id
_entity_poly.type
_entity_poly.pdbx_seq_one_letter_code
_entity_poly.pdbx_strand_id
1 'polypeptide(L)'
;MKTGWEFYSEAFNAEALFGFRMLIAWGSLLILLWCVALSALVWRANSKSYENKFMSVLLVCEGIKASFIVSSGILYIRRYEWLQDILWVWTIDVFFVAHITTVILYLCIPMYYRLNKLSFMYKPLLRSHAWYIAPLLALSIYSVLRGHPDFYVADAAWVVCTEGSAATLDMWFGSHQPWMDETVAELGTCAYDFETTITSQPIGLWAIALGSPLISLMALLFIRSSLRSYASGDNPDASQNLSSRSLYIGFVGKVVGLIVWMTLTAVLLPLLHGGPVTFVDETIWRYGADPTTLDRLKYFLWTGGLLLTPAAIAFEAMMFVHATLNDTVFGIDNNLRKAFRTAVFTGLGLVAFIIGSEAMESVVGYGMAGGIMVGLALLAIRRPILNILDRVSSRFIPESHTSEETAYLGAYATAMDDLIITKEERKLLQTVASAYGLDSQTVEKLESEYDASLAEE
;
A
#
# COMPACT_ATOMS: atom_id res chain seq x y z
N MET A 1 -28.02 -9.40 18.19
CA MET A 1 -27.19 -8.29 17.65
C MET A 1 -25.83 -8.40 18.30
N LYS A 2 -24.80 -8.60 17.48
CA LYS A 2 -23.45 -8.88 17.97
C LYS A 2 -22.86 -7.73 18.78
N THR A 3 -22.02 -8.06 19.76
CA THR A 3 -21.19 -7.11 20.50
C THR A 3 -19.87 -6.85 19.76
N GLY A 4 -19.17 -5.77 20.13
CA GLY A 4 -17.85 -5.48 19.54
C GLY A 4 -16.80 -6.55 19.89
N TRP A 5 -16.91 -7.20 21.05
CA TRP A 5 -16.03 -8.30 21.42
C TRP A 5 -16.24 -9.52 20.51
N GLU A 6 -17.51 -9.91 20.30
CA GLU A 6 -17.88 -11.00 19.39
C GLU A 6 -17.34 -10.75 17.98
N PHE A 7 -17.51 -9.53 17.44
CA PHE A 7 -16.98 -9.13 16.14
C PHE A 7 -15.48 -9.39 15.99
N TYR A 8 -14.66 -8.91 16.94
CA TYR A 8 -13.22 -9.13 16.85
C TYR A 8 -12.87 -10.60 17.09
N SER A 9 -13.54 -11.29 18.02
CA SER A 9 -13.26 -12.70 18.29
C SER A 9 -13.51 -13.60 17.07
N GLU A 10 -14.58 -13.35 16.32
CA GLU A 10 -14.91 -14.06 15.09
C GLU A 10 -13.95 -13.74 13.96
N ALA A 11 -13.50 -12.48 13.86
CA ALA A 11 -12.55 -12.09 12.83
C ALA A 11 -11.24 -12.87 12.91
N PHE A 12 -10.82 -13.35 14.09
CA PHE A 12 -9.57 -14.10 14.27
C PHE A 12 -9.75 -15.64 14.32
N ASN A 13 -10.92 -16.15 13.91
CA ASN A 13 -11.13 -17.59 13.78
C ASN A 13 -10.46 -18.16 12.51
N ALA A 14 -10.41 -19.49 12.38
CA ALA A 14 -9.81 -20.17 11.24
C ALA A 14 -10.58 -19.87 9.92
N GLU A 15 -11.91 -19.88 9.97
CA GLU A 15 -12.80 -19.58 8.83
C GLU A 15 -12.61 -18.16 8.26
N ALA A 16 -12.14 -17.22 9.09
CA ALA A 16 -11.78 -15.85 8.73
C ALA A 16 -10.30 -15.69 8.37
N LEU A 17 -9.59 -16.78 8.08
CA LEU A 17 -8.15 -16.82 7.81
C LEU A 17 -7.34 -16.18 8.94
N PHE A 18 -7.71 -16.45 10.20
CA PHE A 18 -7.04 -15.94 11.40
C PHE A 18 -6.88 -14.41 11.42
N GLY A 19 -7.91 -13.68 10.98
CA GLY A 19 -7.90 -12.21 11.00
C GLY A 19 -7.10 -11.59 9.86
N PHE A 20 -6.81 -12.33 8.79
CA PHE A 20 -6.01 -11.78 7.69
C PHE A 20 -6.62 -10.50 7.10
N ARG A 21 -7.94 -10.49 6.84
CA ARG A 21 -8.65 -9.28 6.38
C ARG A 21 -8.57 -8.13 7.37
N MET A 22 -8.67 -8.42 8.67
CA MET A 22 -8.55 -7.45 9.76
C MET A 22 -7.15 -6.80 9.76
N LEU A 23 -6.10 -7.62 9.64
CA LEU A 23 -4.72 -7.15 9.54
C LEU A 23 -4.50 -6.27 8.30
N ILE A 24 -5.09 -6.64 7.15
CA ILE A 24 -5.03 -5.81 5.95
C ILE A 24 -5.71 -4.46 6.20
N ALA A 25 -6.89 -4.43 6.81
CA ALA A 25 -7.62 -3.20 7.11
C ALA A 25 -6.83 -2.24 8.01
N TRP A 26 -6.31 -2.74 9.13
CA TRP A 26 -5.50 -1.92 10.05
C TRP A 26 -4.15 -1.53 9.44
N GLY A 27 -3.50 -2.43 8.69
CA GLY A 27 -2.29 -2.12 7.94
C GLY A 27 -2.52 -1.01 6.91
N SER A 28 -3.66 -1.03 6.24
CA SER A 28 -4.07 0.00 5.29
C SER A 28 -4.25 1.38 5.93
N LEU A 29 -4.80 1.43 7.15
CA LEU A 29 -4.88 2.67 7.93
C LEU A 29 -3.49 3.22 8.28
N LEU A 30 -2.56 2.35 8.70
CA LEU A 30 -1.19 2.76 8.98
C LEU A 30 -0.48 3.30 7.73
N ILE A 31 -0.70 2.68 6.57
CA ILE A 31 -0.14 3.14 5.29
C ILE A 31 -0.73 4.50 4.90
N LEU A 32 -2.02 4.73 5.10
CA LEU A 32 -2.64 6.06 4.91
C LEU A 32 -1.96 7.11 5.79
N LEU A 33 -1.84 6.85 7.09
CA LEU A 33 -1.20 7.78 8.03
C LEU A 33 0.25 8.07 7.63
N TRP A 34 0.98 7.04 7.19
CA TRP A 34 2.34 7.19 6.71
C TRP A 34 2.42 8.07 5.44
N CYS A 35 1.56 7.83 4.45
CA CYS A 35 1.51 8.63 3.23
C CYS A 35 1.14 10.09 3.51
N VAL A 36 0.21 10.34 4.44
CA VAL A 36 -0.16 11.71 4.87
C VAL A 36 1.02 12.39 5.57
N ALA A 37 1.73 11.68 6.45
CA ALA A 37 2.91 12.22 7.12
C ALA A 37 4.03 12.57 6.10
N LEU A 38 4.31 11.67 5.15
CA LEU A 38 5.29 11.93 4.09
C LEU A 38 4.87 13.09 3.20
N SER A 39 3.60 13.16 2.84
CA SER A 39 3.06 14.28 2.09
C SER A 39 3.30 15.62 2.79
N ALA A 40 3.05 15.69 4.10
CA ALA A 40 3.30 16.88 4.90
C ALA A 40 4.79 17.25 4.94
N LEU A 41 5.68 16.25 5.06
CA LEU A 41 7.13 16.48 5.02
C LEU A 41 7.60 16.99 3.65
N VAL A 42 7.17 16.37 2.55
CA VAL A 42 7.50 16.80 1.19
C VAL A 42 7.03 18.22 0.92
N TRP A 43 5.81 18.56 1.36
CA TRP A 43 5.28 19.92 1.25
C TRP A 43 6.11 20.92 2.06
N ARG A 44 6.49 20.56 3.29
CA ARG A 44 7.26 21.44 4.19
C ARG A 44 8.70 21.64 3.71
N ALA A 45 9.33 20.62 3.14
CA ALA A 45 10.70 20.67 2.65
C ALA A 45 10.91 21.79 1.62
N ASN A 46 9.96 22.00 0.71
CA ASN A 46 9.97 23.16 -0.18
C ASN A 46 8.54 23.58 -0.58
N SER A 47 7.92 24.40 0.26
CA SER A 47 6.54 24.88 0.05
C SER A 47 6.36 25.84 -1.13
N LYS A 48 7.45 26.30 -1.76
CA LYS A 48 7.41 27.13 -2.97
C LYS A 48 7.50 26.28 -4.25
N SER A 49 8.12 25.10 -4.18
CA SER A 49 8.22 24.17 -5.30
C SER A 49 6.86 23.62 -5.69
N TYR A 50 6.48 23.79 -6.96
CA TYR A 50 5.24 23.20 -7.48
C TYR A 50 5.32 21.68 -7.59
N GLU A 51 6.52 21.12 -7.77
CA GLU A 51 6.76 19.67 -7.82
C GLU A 51 6.47 19.04 -6.47
N ASN A 52 6.91 19.65 -5.36
CA ASN A 52 6.64 19.16 -4.01
C ASN A 52 5.14 19.19 -3.70
N LYS A 53 4.44 20.25 -4.11
CA LYS A 53 2.96 20.34 -3.96
C LYS A 53 2.25 19.25 -4.73
N PHE A 54 2.66 19.04 -5.98
CA PHE A 54 2.13 17.96 -6.82
C PHE A 54 2.34 16.59 -6.18
N MET A 55 3.58 16.31 -5.74
CA MET A 55 3.92 15.04 -5.12
C MET A 55 3.20 14.81 -3.79
N SER A 56 3.05 15.86 -2.99
CA SER A 56 2.32 15.84 -1.72
C SER A 56 0.84 15.48 -1.94
N VAL A 57 0.15 16.10 -2.90
CA VAL A 57 -1.25 15.76 -3.20
C VAL A 57 -1.36 14.34 -3.73
N LEU A 58 -0.44 13.92 -4.59
CA LEU A 58 -0.40 12.55 -5.11
C LEU A 58 -0.29 11.54 -3.97
N LEU A 59 0.66 11.73 -3.04
CA LEU A 59 0.85 10.85 -1.88
C LEU A 59 -0.38 10.75 -0.99
N VAL A 60 -1.09 11.86 -0.73
CA VAL A 60 -2.34 11.82 0.06
C VAL A 60 -3.39 10.96 -0.64
N CYS A 61 -3.57 11.17 -1.95
CA CYS A 61 -4.56 10.41 -2.71
C CYS A 61 -4.19 8.92 -2.77
N GLU A 62 -2.91 8.58 -2.90
CA GLU A 62 -2.46 7.19 -2.83
C GLU A 62 -2.68 6.58 -1.45
N GLY A 63 -2.40 7.31 -0.36
CA GLY A 63 -2.74 6.87 0.99
C GLY A 63 -4.22 6.59 1.17
N ILE A 64 -5.10 7.45 0.64
CA ILE A 64 -6.56 7.25 0.66
C ILE A 64 -6.94 5.96 -0.08
N LYS A 65 -6.36 5.72 -1.26
CA LYS A 65 -6.61 4.49 -2.04
C LYS A 65 -6.17 3.23 -1.29
N ALA A 66 -5.07 3.29 -0.55
CA ALA A 66 -4.65 2.17 0.30
C ALA A 66 -5.71 1.84 1.37
N SER A 67 -6.40 2.85 1.91
CA SER A 67 -7.38 2.68 3.01
C SER A 67 -8.75 2.13 2.63
N PHE A 68 -8.95 1.62 1.41
CA PHE A 68 -10.27 1.24 0.88
C PHE A 68 -11.01 0.17 1.70
N ILE A 69 -10.29 -0.67 2.44
CA ILE A 69 -10.86 -1.76 3.25
C ILE A 69 -10.87 -1.46 4.75
N VAL A 70 -10.60 -0.21 5.15
CA VAL A 70 -10.58 0.21 6.58
C VAL A 70 -11.91 -0.08 7.28
N SER A 71 -13.04 0.08 6.58
CA SER A 71 -14.37 -0.19 7.14
C SER A 71 -14.50 -1.62 7.66
N SER A 72 -13.91 -2.61 6.98
CA SER A 72 -13.90 -4.01 7.43
C SER A 72 -13.15 -4.22 8.76
N GLY A 73 -12.28 -3.28 9.15
CA GLY A 73 -11.51 -3.34 10.39
C GLY A 73 -12.20 -2.72 11.61
N ILE A 74 -13.21 -1.88 11.39
CA ILE A 74 -13.82 -1.05 12.45
C ILE A 74 -15.28 -1.43 12.61
N LEU A 75 -15.58 -2.34 13.54
CA LEU A 75 -16.95 -2.70 13.98
C LEU A 75 -17.96 -2.79 12.83
N TYR A 76 -17.62 -3.56 11.79
CA TYR A 76 -18.43 -3.74 10.58
C TYR A 76 -19.62 -4.67 10.83
N ILE A 77 -20.53 -4.24 11.70
CA ILE A 77 -21.71 -4.99 12.16
C ILE A 77 -22.92 -4.07 12.30
N ARG A 78 -24.12 -4.64 12.20
CA ARG A 78 -25.39 -3.90 12.18
C ARG A 78 -25.61 -3.04 13.42
N ARG A 79 -25.16 -3.49 14.59
CA ARG A 79 -25.26 -2.72 15.84
C ARG A 79 -24.59 -1.34 15.75
N TYR A 80 -23.55 -1.21 14.93
CA TYR A 80 -22.81 0.03 14.69
C TYR A 80 -23.02 0.54 13.27
N GLU A 81 -24.20 0.31 12.69
CA GLU A 81 -24.55 0.78 11.34
C GLU A 81 -24.31 2.29 11.15
N TRP A 82 -24.64 3.11 12.16
CA TRP A 82 -24.36 4.56 12.12
C TRP A 82 -22.88 4.91 11.90
N LEU A 83 -21.96 4.07 12.39
CA LEU A 83 -20.52 4.23 12.16
C LEU A 83 -20.17 3.80 10.73
N GLN A 84 -20.83 2.75 10.24
CA GLN A 84 -20.68 2.31 8.87
C GLN A 84 -21.23 3.31 7.86
N ASP A 85 -22.30 4.05 8.17
CA ASP A 85 -22.79 5.13 7.29
C ASP A 85 -21.69 6.18 7.03
N ILE A 86 -20.92 6.52 8.06
CA ILE A 86 -19.80 7.47 7.96
C ILE A 86 -18.65 6.83 7.17
N LEU A 87 -18.26 5.60 7.52
CA LEU A 87 -17.16 4.89 6.86
C LEU A 87 -17.49 4.48 5.42
N TRP A 88 -18.76 4.39 5.06
CA TRP A 88 -19.23 4.09 3.72
C TRP A 88 -18.89 5.22 2.73
N VAL A 89 -19.10 6.47 3.14
CA VAL A 89 -18.68 7.66 2.37
C VAL A 89 -17.17 7.63 2.13
N TRP A 90 -16.40 7.22 3.13
CA TRP A 90 -14.95 7.05 2.96
C TRP A 90 -14.60 5.93 1.96
N THR A 91 -15.24 4.77 2.13
CA THR A 91 -15.00 3.53 1.36
C THR A 91 -15.35 3.69 -0.12
N ILE A 92 -16.40 4.45 -0.43
CA ILE A 92 -16.89 4.66 -1.80
C ILE A 92 -16.48 6.05 -2.30
N ASP A 93 -17.11 7.11 -1.80
CA ASP A 93 -16.98 8.45 -2.39
C ASP A 93 -15.55 8.99 -2.34
N VAL A 94 -14.94 8.99 -1.16
CA VAL A 94 -13.58 9.54 -0.97
C VAL A 94 -12.55 8.69 -1.73
N PHE A 95 -12.72 7.37 -1.70
CA PHE A 95 -11.88 6.41 -2.43
C PHE A 95 -11.90 6.62 -3.96
N PHE A 96 -13.08 6.80 -4.56
CA PHE A 96 -13.20 7.00 -6.01
C PHE A 96 -12.77 8.39 -6.46
N VAL A 97 -13.01 9.43 -5.65
CA VAL A 97 -12.43 10.77 -5.89
C VAL A 97 -10.91 10.70 -5.89
N ALA A 98 -10.30 9.97 -4.94
CA ALA A 98 -8.85 9.77 -4.90
C ALA A 98 -8.35 9.01 -6.14
N HIS A 99 -9.05 7.96 -6.59
CA HIS A 99 -8.72 7.26 -7.83
C HIS A 99 -8.68 8.20 -9.03
N ILE A 100 -9.75 8.97 -9.26
CA ILE A 100 -9.84 9.90 -10.39
C ILE A 100 -8.78 10.99 -10.28
N THR A 101 -8.52 11.50 -9.07
CA THR A 101 -7.48 12.49 -8.81
C THR A 101 -6.10 11.94 -9.18
N THR A 102 -5.75 10.73 -8.74
CA THR A 102 -4.45 10.10 -9.07
C THR A 102 -4.29 9.88 -10.57
N VAL A 103 -5.35 9.44 -11.25
CA VAL A 103 -5.38 9.30 -12.71
C VAL A 103 -5.07 10.62 -13.41
N ILE A 104 -5.72 11.72 -13.01
CA ILE A 104 -5.45 13.04 -13.58
C ILE A 104 -4.01 13.46 -13.28
N LEU A 105 -3.54 13.31 -12.04
CA LEU A 105 -2.17 13.65 -11.64
C LEU A 105 -1.11 12.84 -12.42
N TYR A 106 -1.38 11.57 -12.70
CA TYR A 106 -0.52 10.72 -13.53
C TYR A 106 -0.40 11.23 -14.97
N LEU A 107 -1.52 11.68 -15.56
CA LEU A 107 -1.51 12.37 -16.85
C LEU A 107 -0.79 13.72 -16.81
N CYS A 108 -0.66 14.31 -15.62
CA CYS A 108 0.01 15.59 -15.39
C CYS A 108 1.53 15.50 -15.20
N ILE A 109 2.11 14.30 -15.06
CA ILE A 109 3.57 14.10 -14.89
C ILE A 109 4.41 14.87 -15.93
N PRO A 110 4.07 14.88 -17.24
CA PRO A 110 4.82 15.65 -18.25
C PRO A 110 4.91 17.17 -18.00
N MET A 111 4.02 17.73 -17.18
CA MET A 111 4.05 19.15 -16.83
C MET A 111 5.17 19.47 -15.84
N TYR A 112 5.50 18.51 -14.96
CA TYR A 112 6.51 18.64 -13.90
C TYR A 112 7.86 18.04 -14.30
N TYR A 113 7.86 16.99 -15.11
CA TYR A 113 9.07 16.33 -15.60
C TYR A 113 9.15 16.45 -17.12
N ARG A 114 10.18 17.12 -17.64
CA ARG A 114 10.25 17.49 -19.06
C ARG A 114 10.47 16.28 -19.96
N LEU A 115 9.59 16.12 -20.95
CA LEU A 115 9.67 15.09 -21.98
C LEU A 115 9.94 15.72 -23.35
N ASN A 116 10.85 15.15 -24.16
CA ASN A 116 11.14 15.66 -25.50
C ASN A 116 9.91 15.72 -26.41
N LYS A 117 9.07 14.68 -26.40
CA LYS A 117 7.86 14.60 -27.24
C LYS A 117 6.67 15.41 -26.72
N LEU A 118 6.61 15.69 -25.41
CA LEU A 118 5.51 16.41 -24.75
C LEU A 118 6.00 17.72 -24.12
N SER A 119 7.07 18.31 -24.66
CA SER A 119 7.71 19.52 -24.12
C SER A 119 6.76 20.72 -24.06
N PHE A 120 5.71 20.73 -24.89
CA PHE A 120 4.66 21.74 -24.87
C PHE A 120 3.85 21.78 -23.56
N MET A 121 3.79 20.67 -22.82
CA MET A 121 3.11 20.57 -21.52
C MET A 121 3.94 21.18 -20.38
N TYR A 122 5.25 21.28 -20.55
CA TYR A 122 6.20 21.77 -19.54
C TYR A 122 6.17 23.31 -19.41
N LYS A 123 4.99 23.91 -19.20
CA LYS A 123 4.80 25.37 -19.08
C LYS A 123 4.63 25.80 -17.61
N PRO A 124 5.14 26.99 -17.23
CA PRO A 124 5.06 27.48 -15.85
C PRO A 124 3.61 27.66 -15.35
N LEU A 125 2.72 28.18 -16.21
CA LEU A 125 1.30 28.35 -15.91
C LEU A 125 0.56 27.03 -15.60
N LEU A 126 0.96 25.95 -16.26
CA LEU A 126 0.34 24.64 -16.03
C LEU A 126 0.84 24.02 -14.71
N ARG A 127 2.15 24.12 -14.45
CA ARG A 127 2.76 23.62 -13.21
C ARG A 127 2.24 24.30 -11.95
N SER A 128 1.95 25.60 -12.02
CA SER A 128 1.44 26.35 -10.86
C SER A 128 0.05 25.90 -10.41
N HIS A 129 -0.72 25.26 -11.28
CA HIS A 129 -2.14 25.01 -11.06
C HIS A 129 -2.57 23.54 -11.09
N ALA A 130 -1.82 22.66 -11.74
CA ALA A 130 -2.24 21.27 -11.90
C ALA A 130 -2.47 20.52 -10.57
N TRP A 131 -1.65 20.78 -9.54
CA TRP A 131 -1.75 20.10 -8.24
C TRP A 131 -3.08 20.34 -7.49
N TYR A 132 -3.73 21.50 -7.66
CA TYR A 132 -5.04 21.78 -7.03
C TYR A 132 -6.20 21.69 -8.02
N ILE A 133 -5.98 21.91 -9.32
CA ILE A 133 -7.02 21.71 -10.33
C ILE A 133 -7.39 20.23 -10.45
N ALA A 134 -6.41 19.32 -10.35
CA ALA A 134 -6.66 17.87 -10.45
C ALA A 134 -7.70 17.37 -9.43
N PRO A 135 -7.58 17.63 -8.10
CA PRO A 135 -8.60 17.20 -7.14
C PRO A 135 -9.95 17.92 -7.33
N LEU A 136 -9.97 19.20 -7.71
CA LEU A 136 -11.22 19.92 -8.00
C LEU A 136 -11.96 19.34 -9.22
N LEU A 137 -11.21 19.01 -10.27
CA LEU A 137 -11.75 18.35 -11.46
C LEU A 137 -12.26 16.95 -11.12
N ALA A 138 -11.49 16.18 -10.35
CA ALA A 138 -11.87 14.84 -9.91
C ALA A 138 -13.17 14.85 -9.09
N LEU A 139 -13.29 15.79 -8.16
CA LEU A 139 -14.51 15.97 -7.36
C LEU A 139 -15.71 16.30 -8.25
N SER A 140 -15.52 17.19 -9.23
CA SER A 140 -16.56 17.57 -10.19
C SER A 140 -16.99 16.38 -11.06
N ILE A 141 -16.02 15.62 -11.60
CA ILE A 141 -16.27 14.42 -12.40
C ILE A 141 -17.03 13.39 -11.58
N TYR A 142 -16.54 13.08 -10.37
CA TYR A 142 -17.17 12.08 -9.51
C TYR A 142 -18.58 12.49 -9.08
N SER A 143 -18.81 13.78 -8.82
CA SER A 143 -20.14 14.31 -8.49
C SER A 143 -21.15 14.13 -9.62
N VAL A 144 -20.71 14.17 -10.88
CA VAL A 144 -21.54 13.83 -12.03
C VAL A 144 -21.72 12.31 -12.14
N LEU A 145 -20.64 11.54 -12.01
CA LEU A 145 -20.67 10.09 -12.14
C LEU A 145 -21.57 9.42 -11.10
N ARG A 146 -21.52 9.82 -9.83
CA ARG A 146 -22.37 9.25 -8.75
C ARG A 146 -23.87 9.44 -8.98
N GLY A 147 -24.28 10.33 -9.89
CA GLY A 147 -25.67 10.48 -10.31
C GLY A 147 -26.12 9.47 -11.37
N HIS A 148 -25.19 8.69 -11.94
CA HIS A 148 -25.46 7.70 -12.97
C HIS A 148 -25.56 6.29 -12.36
N PRO A 149 -26.55 5.46 -12.76
CA PRO A 149 -26.74 4.11 -12.21
C PRO A 149 -25.49 3.22 -12.29
N ASP A 150 -24.75 3.29 -13.41
CA ASP A 150 -23.52 2.51 -13.60
C ASP A 150 -22.36 2.85 -12.66
N PHE A 151 -22.49 3.89 -11.82
CA PHE A 151 -21.46 4.30 -10.86
C PHE A 151 -21.99 4.48 -9.44
N TYR A 152 -23.26 4.12 -9.19
CA TYR A 152 -23.90 4.30 -7.89
C TYR A 152 -24.21 2.94 -7.26
N VAL A 153 -23.79 2.75 -6.01
CA VAL A 153 -24.18 1.58 -5.22
C VAL A 153 -25.60 1.83 -4.71
N ALA A 154 -26.58 1.22 -5.38
CA ALA A 154 -28.00 1.52 -5.17
C ALA A 154 -28.58 0.82 -3.94
N ASP A 155 -28.19 -0.44 -3.73
CA ASP A 155 -28.79 -1.29 -2.72
C ASP A 155 -27.72 -1.98 -1.87
N ALA A 156 -27.98 -2.07 -0.57
CA ALA A 156 -27.18 -2.78 0.41
C ALA A 156 -28.07 -3.41 1.49
N ALA A 157 -27.72 -4.64 1.89
CA ALA A 157 -28.41 -5.36 2.96
C ALA A 157 -27.39 -6.03 3.88
N TRP A 158 -27.73 -6.10 5.17
CA TRP A 158 -27.10 -6.98 6.13
C TRP A 158 -27.64 -8.39 5.95
N VAL A 159 -26.71 -9.35 5.87
CA VAL A 159 -27.01 -10.76 6.02
C VAL A 159 -26.77 -11.12 7.47
N VAL A 160 -27.82 -11.59 8.14
CA VAL A 160 -27.78 -12.02 9.54
C VAL A 160 -28.04 -13.52 9.57
N CYS A 161 -27.05 -14.26 10.06
CA CYS A 161 -27.11 -15.70 10.25
C CYS A 161 -27.12 -16.05 11.73
N THR A 162 -27.99 -16.97 12.11
CA THR A 162 -27.98 -17.63 13.42
C THR A 162 -27.82 -19.13 13.21
N GLU A 163 -26.91 -19.77 13.93
CA GLU A 163 -26.57 -21.18 13.81
C GLU A 163 -27.83 -22.07 13.77
N GLY A 164 -27.91 -22.94 12.75
CA GLY A 164 -29.03 -23.85 12.54
C GLY A 164 -30.30 -23.21 11.96
N SER A 165 -30.30 -21.91 11.66
CA SER A 165 -31.39 -21.21 10.97
C SER A 165 -31.02 -20.83 9.54
N ALA A 166 -32.00 -20.40 8.73
CA ALA A 166 -31.74 -19.83 7.42
C ALA A 166 -31.23 -18.39 7.57
N ALA A 167 -30.31 -17.97 6.69
CA ALA A 167 -29.85 -16.58 6.66
C ALA A 167 -31.03 -15.63 6.39
N THR A 168 -31.01 -14.46 7.03
CA THR A 168 -32.03 -13.43 6.90
C THR A 168 -31.43 -12.12 6.40
N LEU A 169 -32.24 -11.33 5.69
CA LEU A 169 -31.84 -10.03 5.18
C LEU A 169 -32.45 -8.91 6.02
N ASP A 170 -31.63 -7.92 6.33
CA ASP A 170 -32.04 -6.66 6.92
C ASP A 170 -31.52 -5.52 6.05
N MET A 171 -32.41 -4.72 5.47
CA MET A 171 -32.03 -3.70 4.51
C MET A 171 -31.27 -2.57 5.21
N TRP A 172 -30.08 -2.23 4.69
CA TRP A 172 -29.30 -1.09 5.16
C TRP A 172 -29.73 0.18 4.41
N PHE A 173 -29.70 0.14 3.07
CA PHE A 173 -30.24 1.20 2.23
C PHE A 173 -30.65 0.68 0.86
N GLY A 174 -31.46 1.48 0.15
CA GLY A 174 -32.00 1.12 -1.16
C GLY A 174 -33.24 0.24 -1.03
N SER A 175 -33.32 -0.75 -1.92
CA SER A 175 -34.48 -1.61 -2.11
C SER A 175 -34.10 -3.08 -2.17
N HIS A 176 -35.02 -3.95 -1.76
CA HIS A 176 -34.83 -5.39 -1.86
C HIS A 176 -34.76 -5.82 -3.33
N GLN A 177 -33.78 -6.64 -3.69
CA GLN A 177 -33.54 -7.08 -5.06
C GLN A 177 -33.52 -8.61 -5.18
N PRO A 178 -33.92 -9.19 -6.32
CA PRO A 178 -33.96 -10.65 -6.51
C PRO A 178 -32.62 -11.37 -6.27
N TRP A 179 -31.49 -10.75 -6.66
CA TRP A 179 -30.15 -11.32 -6.46
C TRP A 179 -29.78 -11.48 -4.97
N MET A 180 -30.41 -10.71 -4.07
CA MET A 180 -30.21 -10.84 -2.63
C MET A 180 -30.83 -12.14 -2.11
N ASP A 181 -32.01 -12.51 -2.60
CA ASP A 181 -32.67 -13.77 -2.25
C ASP A 181 -31.89 -14.98 -2.79
N GLU A 182 -31.33 -14.86 -4.00
CA GLU A 182 -30.43 -15.86 -4.58
C GLU A 182 -29.19 -16.06 -3.70
N THR A 183 -28.58 -14.96 -3.23
CA THR A 183 -27.42 -15.02 -2.33
C THR A 183 -27.75 -15.73 -1.02
N VAL A 184 -28.89 -15.42 -0.40
CA VAL A 184 -29.36 -16.09 0.82
C VAL A 184 -29.62 -17.58 0.59
N ALA A 185 -30.20 -17.93 -0.56
CA ALA A 185 -30.44 -19.32 -0.92
C ALA A 185 -29.13 -20.10 -1.09
N GLU A 186 -28.10 -19.49 -1.66
CA GLU A 186 -26.77 -20.10 -1.81
C GLU A 186 -26.01 -20.23 -0.49
N LEU A 187 -26.21 -19.29 0.46
CA LEU A 187 -25.67 -19.41 1.80
C LEU A 187 -26.27 -20.61 2.55
N GLY A 188 -27.54 -20.92 2.29
CA GLY A 188 -28.23 -22.07 2.87
C GLY A 188 -28.46 -21.93 4.38
N THR A 189 -28.36 -23.06 5.10
CA THR A 189 -28.49 -23.08 6.56
C THR A 189 -27.19 -22.62 7.21
N CYS A 190 -27.28 -21.68 8.14
CA CYS A 190 -26.13 -21.11 8.84
C CYS A 190 -25.40 -22.20 9.65
N ALA A 191 -24.13 -22.46 9.32
CA ALA A 191 -23.27 -23.33 10.11
C ALA A 191 -22.86 -22.71 11.45
N TYR A 192 -22.88 -21.38 11.55
CA TYR A 192 -22.52 -20.60 12.73
C TYR A 192 -23.12 -19.18 12.65
N ASP A 193 -23.08 -18.45 13.75
CA ASP A 193 -23.55 -17.07 13.82
C ASP A 193 -22.62 -16.13 13.05
N PHE A 194 -23.13 -15.35 12.09
CA PHE A 194 -22.37 -14.27 11.43
C PHE A 194 -23.26 -13.09 11.02
N GLU A 195 -22.65 -11.91 10.94
CA GLU A 195 -23.25 -10.71 10.36
C GLU A 195 -22.28 -10.18 9.28
N THR A 196 -22.78 -9.94 8.07
CA THR A 196 -21.99 -9.38 6.95
C THR A 196 -22.89 -8.54 6.04
N THR A 197 -22.33 -7.85 5.05
CA THR A 197 -23.11 -7.07 4.08
C THR A 197 -23.00 -7.64 2.68
N ILE A 198 -24.08 -7.48 1.92
CA ILE A 198 -24.10 -7.67 0.48
C ILE A 198 -24.53 -6.36 -0.16
N THR A 199 -23.85 -5.99 -1.24
CA THR A 199 -24.05 -4.68 -1.87
C THR A 199 -24.07 -4.83 -3.38
N SER A 200 -24.91 -4.03 -4.02
CA SER A 200 -24.89 -3.86 -5.47
C SER A 200 -23.52 -3.33 -5.92
N GLN A 201 -23.00 -3.88 -7.01
CA GLN A 201 -21.64 -3.58 -7.48
C GLN A 201 -21.66 -3.06 -8.91
N PRO A 202 -21.75 -1.73 -9.08
CA PRO A 202 -21.91 -1.13 -10.39
C PRO A 202 -20.61 -1.25 -11.22
N ILE A 203 -20.75 -1.59 -12.49
CA ILE A 203 -19.64 -1.92 -13.40
C ILE A 203 -18.71 -0.71 -13.62
N GLY A 204 -19.25 0.52 -13.62
CA GLY A 204 -18.47 1.73 -13.80
C GLY A 204 -17.47 1.98 -12.67
N LEU A 205 -17.81 1.65 -11.42
CA LEU A 205 -16.87 1.73 -10.30
C LEU A 205 -15.72 0.74 -10.45
N TRP A 206 -16.02 -0.50 -10.87
CA TRP A 206 -15.00 -1.49 -11.22
C TRP A 206 -14.10 -1.03 -12.37
N ALA A 207 -14.66 -0.38 -13.39
CA ALA A 207 -13.89 0.16 -14.52
C ALA A 207 -12.90 1.25 -14.07
N ILE A 208 -13.27 2.10 -13.11
CA ILE A 208 -12.36 3.10 -12.53
C ILE A 208 -11.22 2.41 -11.75
N ALA A 209 -11.56 1.46 -10.88
CA ALA A 209 -10.58 0.79 -10.03
C ALA A 209 -9.59 -0.05 -10.86
N LEU A 210 -10.10 -0.89 -11.78
CA LEU A 210 -9.28 -1.75 -12.65
C LEU A 210 -8.58 -0.99 -13.79
N GLY A 211 -9.08 0.19 -14.17
CA GLY A 211 -8.44 1.06 -15.17
C GLY A 211 -7.24 1.83 -14.62
N SER A 212 -7.22 2.15 -13.32
CA SER A 212 -6.14 2.93 -12.69
C SER A 212 -4.73 2.31 -12.83
N PRO A 213 -4.54 0.97 -12.68
CA PRO A 213 -3.27 0.32 -12.96
C PRO A 213 -2.71 0.58 -14.37
N LEU A 214 -3.57 0.60 -15.40
CA LEU A 214 -3.15 0.84 -16.78
C LEU A 214 -2.65 2.28 -16.99
N ILE A 215 -3.29 3.24 -16.33
CA ILE A 215 -2.87 4.64 -16.37
C ILE A 215 -1.57 4.83 -15.58
N SER A 216 -1.42 4.13 -14.45
CA SER A 216 -0.17 4.10 -13.67
C SER A 216 1.00 3.55 -14.49
N LEU A 217 0.76 2.53 -15.32
CA LEU A 217 1.75 1.99 -16.27
C LEU A 217 2.15 3.04 -17.31
N MET A 218 1.20 3.80 -17.84
CA MET A 218 1.51 4.91 -18.76
C MET A 218 2.33 6.01 -18.08
N ALA A 219 2.00 6.37 -16.84
CA ALA A 219 2.79 7.30 -16.04
C ALA A 219 4.24 6.81 -15.84
N LEU A 220 4.43 5.52 -15.57
CA LEU A 220 5.75 4.92 -15.48
C LEU A 220 6.55 5.06 -16.78
N LEU A 221 5.90 4.90 -17.94
CA LEU A 221 6.54 5.14 -19.24
C LEU A 221 6.94 6.60 -19.45
N PHE A 222 6.13 7.56 -18.96
CA PHE A 222 6.51 8.97 -18.95
C PHE A 222 7.73 9.22 -18.07
N ILE A 223 7.74 8.74 -16.83
CA ILE A 223 8.90 8.90 -15.92
C ILE A 223 10.16 8.29 -16.55
N ARG A 224 10.06 7.08 -17.12
CA ARG A 224 11.18 6.42 -17.80
C ARG A 224 11.71 7.23 -18.98
N SER A 225 10.80 7.77 -19.80
CA SER A 225 11.18 8.59 -20.95
C SER A 225 11.84 9.90 -20.51
N SER A 226 11.41 10.47 -19.39
CA SER A 226 12.00 11.67 -18.80
C SER A 226 13.44 11.40 -18.36
N LEU A 227 13.66 10.34 -17.57
CA LEU A 227 14.99 9.90 -17.12
C LEU A 227 15.97 9.68 -18.28
N ARG A 228 15.52 9.04 -19.36
CA ARG A 228 16.35 8.82 -20.55
C ARG A 228 16.77 10.13 -21.22
N SER A 229 15.92 11.15 -21.18
CA SER A 229 16.20 12.48 -21.71
C SER A 229 17.22 13.25 -20.87
N TYR A 230 17.27 13.04 -19.55
CA TYR A 230 18.32 13.58 -18.70
C TYR A 230 19.66 12.90 -18.96
N ALA A 231 19.67 11.57 -19.12
CA ALA A 231 20.88 10.79 -19.39
C ALA A 231 21.52 11.08 -20.76
N SER A 232 20.75 11.55 -21.75
CA SER A 232 21.28 11.93 -23.07
C SER A 232 21.94 13.32 -23.12
N GLY A 233 21.94 14.08 -22.03
CA GLY A 233 22.52 15.43 -21.97
C GLY A 233 21.68 16.51 -22.66
N ASP A 234 20.45 16.20 -23.08
CA ASP A 234 19.54 17.16 -23.74
C ASP A 234 18.85 18.13 -22.75
N ASN A 235 19.04 17.94 -21.43
CA ASN A 235 18.48 18.77 -20.37
C ASN A 235 19.57 19.33 -19.46
N PRO A 236 19.55 20.65 -19.15
CA PRO A 236 20.57 21.30 -18.33
C PRO A 236 20.53 20.96 -16.83
N ASP A 237 19.46 20.33 -16.32
CA ASP A 237 19.27 20.01 -14.89
C ASP A 237 19.73 18.57 -14.55
N ALA A 238 21.01 18.26 -14.75
CA ALA A 238 21.57 16.91 -14.60
C ALA A 238 21.78 16.44 -13.14
N SER A 239 21.67 17.33 -12.15
CA SER A 239 21.97 17.04 -10.74
C SER A 239 20.86 16.26 -9.99
N GLN A 240 19.67 16.08 -10.57
CA GLN A 240 18.54 15.36 -9.93
C GLN A 240 18.52 13.83 -10.19
N ASN A 241 19.68 13.21 -10.47
CA ASN A 241 19.75 11.86 -11.05
C ASN A 241 19.47 10.70 -10.05
N LEU A 242 19.73 10.92 -8.75
CA LEU A 242 19.52 9.91 -7.68
C LEU A 242 18.07 9.90 -7.15
N SER A 243 17.50 11.07 -6.88
CA SER A 243 16.11 11.22 -6.43
C SER A 243 15.10 10.71 -7.47
N SER A 244 15.37 10.98 -8.76
CA SER A 244 14.54 10.52 -9.87
C SER A 244 14.62 9.01 -10.13
N ARG A 245 15.74 8.34 -9.78
CA ARG A 245 15.88 6.89 -9.88
C ARG A 245 15.11 6.15 -8.77
N SER A 246 15.22 6.60 -7.53
CA SER A 246 14.45 6.03 -6.40
C SER A 246 12.94 6.20 -6.63
N LEU A 247 12.52 7.37 -7.11
CA LEU A 247 11.15 7.65 -7.55
C LEU A 247 10.65 6.66 -8.61
N TYR A 248 11.45 6.43 -9.65
CA TYR A 248 11.11 5.48 -10.70
C TYR A 248 10.99 4.05 -10.17
N ILE A 249 11.90 3.60 -9.30
CA ILE A 249 11.85 2.28 -8.67
C ILE A 249 10.57 2.11 -7.84
N GLY A 250 10.19 3.12 -7.05
CA GLY A 250 8.93 3.13 -6.31
C GLY A 250 7.71 2.94 -7.21
N PHE A 251 7.65 3.70 -8.30
CA PHE A 251 6.59 3.57 -9.31
C PHE A 251 6.58 2.19 -10.00
N VAL A 252 7.74 1.62 -10.32
CA VAL A 252 7.83 0.25 -10.88
C VAL A 252 7.21 -0.75 -9.92
N GLY A 253 7.61 -0.73 -8.64
CA GLY A 253 7.10 -1.66 -7.64
C GLY A 253 5.57 -1.53 -7.47
N LYS A 254 5.08 -0.29 -7.46
CA LYS A 254 3.64 -0.01 -7.43
C LYS A 254 2.92 -0.62 -8.63
N VAL A 255 3.37 -0.32 -9.85
CA VAL A 255 2.72 -0.79 -11.09
C VAL A 255 2.73 -2.31 -11.15
N VAL A 256 3.83 -2.96 -10.75
CA VAL A 256 3.89 -4.44 -10.66
C VAL A 256 2.82 -4.96 -9.70
N GLY A 257 2.75 -4.43 -8.47
CA GLY A 257 1.75 -4.86 -7.49
C GLY A 257 0.31 -4.66 -7.97
N LEU A 258 0.02 -3.51 -8.58
CA LEU A 258 -1.31 -3.19 -9.11
C LEU A 258 -1.69 -4.03 -10.35
N ILE A 259 -0.74 -4.37 -11.21
CA ILE A 259 -0.99 -5.27 -12.36
C ILE A 259 -1.21 -6.71 -11.88
N VAL A 260 -0.49 -7.17 -10.85
CA VAL A 260 -0.76 -8.47 -10.23
C VAL A 260 -2.16 -8.49 -9.63
N TRP A 261 -2.56 -7.44 -8.91
CA TRP A 261 -3.91 -7.30 -8.38
C TRP A 261 -4.97 -7.32 -9.50
N MET A 262 -4.79 -6.51 -10.53
CA MET A 262 -5.70 -6.46 -11.67
C MET A 262 -5.81 -7.82 -12.37
N THR A 263 -4.69 -8.53 -12.57
CA THR A 263 -4.67 -9.86 -13.19
C THR A 263 -5.38 -10.89 -12.31
N LEU A 264 -5.16 -10.85 -11.01
CA LEU A 264 -5.81 -11.73 -10.05
C LEU A 264 -7.32 -11.53 -10.06
N THR A 265 -7.79 -10.29 -9.98
CA THR A 265 -9.21 -9.92 -9.86
C THR A 265 -9.97 -9.99 -11.19
N ALA A 266 -9.36 -9.56 -12.30
CA ALA A 266 -10.05 -9.47 -13.60
C ALA A 266 -9.83 -10.68 -14.51
N VAL A 267 -8.86 -11.55 -14.22
CA VAL A 267 -8.54 -12.72 -15.07
C VAL A 267 -8.59 -14.01 -14.27
N LEU A 268 -7.72 -14.16 -13.26
CA LEU A 268 -7.54 -15.45 -12.58
C LEU A 268 -8.79 -15.88 -11.81
N LEU A 269 -9.31 -15.02 -10.93
CA LEU A 269 -10.49 -15.33 -10.14
C LEU A 269 -11.74 -15.55 -10.99
N PRO A 270 -12.03 -14.73 -12.02
CA PRO A 270 -13.13 -15.00 -12.93
C PRO A 270 -13.02 -16.32 -13.68
N LEU A 271 -11.82 -16.73 -14.09
CA LEU A 271 -11.58 -18.04 -14.71
C LEU A 271 -11.85 -19.20 -13.75
N LEU A 272 -11.50 -19.05 -12.46
CA LEU A 272 -11.77 -20.06 -11.43
C LEU A 272 -13.23 -20.11 -11.00
N HIS A 273 -13.93 -18.98 -11.03
CA HIS A 273 -15.33 -18.87 -10.61
C HIS A 273 -16.30 -19.22 -11.74
N GLY A 274 -15.98 -18.90 -13.00
CA GLY A 274 -16.87 -19.08 -14.15
C GLY A 274 -17.62 -17.80 -14.56
N GLY A 275 -17.20 -16.63 -14.06
CA GLY A 275 -17.84 -15.34 -14.30
C GLY A 275 -17.12 -14.20 -13.55
N PRO A 276 -17.53 -12.93 -13.73
CA PRO A 276 -17.01 -11.82 -12.95
C PRO A 276 -17.20 -12.06 -11.44
N VAL A 277 -16.19 -11.72 -10.65
CA VAL A 277 -16.19 -11.92 -9.20
C VAL A 277 -16.43 -10.60 -8.49
N THR A 278 -17.23 -10.66 -7.43
CA THR A 278 -17.70 -9.52 -6.64
C THR A 278 -17.55 -9.78 -5.14
N PHE A 279 -17.77 -8.76 -4.30
CA PHE A 279 -17.83 -8.94 -2.83
C PHE A 279 -19.00 -9.85 -2.37
N VAL A 280 -20.01 -10.09 -3.22
CA VAL A 280 -21.09 -11.03 -2.91
C VAL A 280 -20.56 -12.47 -3.01
N ASP A 281 -19.79 -12.77 -4.07
CA ASP A 281 -19.16 -14.08 -4.25
C ASP A 281 -18.19 -14.42 -3.12
N GLU A 282 -17.43 -13.43 -2.64
CA GLU A 282 -16.60 -13.59 -1.45
C GLU A 282 -17.43 -14.04 -0.24
N THR A 283 -18.57 -13.41 -0.02
CA THR A 283 -19.46 -13.74 1.10
C THR A 283 -19.93 -15.20 1.00
N ILE A 284 -20.28 -15.65 -0.21
CA ILE A 284 -20.69 -17.03 -0.47
C ILE A 284 -19.52 -18.00 -0.24
N TRP A 285 -18.31 -17.70 -0.74
CA TRP A 285 -17.15 -18.57 -0.56
C TRP A 285 -16.72 -18.73 0.90
N ARG A 286 -16.97 -17.70 1.71
CA ARG A 286 -16.64 -17.69 3.13
C ARG A 286 -17.69 -18.38 3.99
N TYR A 287 -18.98 -18.13 3.73
CA TYR A 287 -20.07 -18.47 4.64
C TYR A 287 -21.07 -19.49 4.06
N GLY A 288 -20.88 -19.98 2.84
CA GLY A 288 -21.75 -20.99 2.24
C GLY A 288 -21.83 -22.27 3.07
N ALA A 289 -22.97 -22.96 3.02
CA ALA A 289 -23.26 -24.13 3.86
C ALA A 289 -22.24 -25.28 3.73
N ASP A 290 -21.66 -25.49 2.54
CA ASP A 290 -20.69 -26.56 2.26
C ASP A 290 -19.54 -26.04 1.36
N PRO A 291 -18.59 -25.24 1.89
CA PRO A 291 -17.57 -24.61 1.08
C PRO A 291 -16.56 -25.65 0.58
N THR A 292 -16.39 -25.73 -0.74
CA THR A 292 -15.43 -26.65 -1.34
C THR A 292 -13.98 -26.17 -1.12
N THR A 293 -12.99 -27.04 -1.31
CA THR A 293 -11.56 -26.64 -1.30
C THR A 293 -11.28 -25.53 -2.31
N LEU A 294 -12.00 -25.53 -3.44
CA LEU A 294 -11.87 -24.49 -4.46
C LEU A 294 -12.43 -23.15 -3.95
N ASP A 295 -13.51 -23.14 -3.19
CA ASP A 295 -14.09 -21.90 -2.64
C ASP A 295 -13.20 -21.30 -1.55
N ARG A 296 -12.62 -22.14 -0.69
CA ARG A 296 -11.57 -21.71 0.26
C ARG A 296 -10.37 -21.10 -0.46
N LEU A 297 -9.92 -21.70 -1.57
CA LEU A 297 -8.84 -21.14 -2.39
C LEU A 297 -9.24 -19.80 -3.00
N LYS A 298 -10.45 -19.68 -3.56
CA LYS A 298 -10.96 -18.40 -4.12
C LYS A 298 -11.03 -17.32 -3.05
N TYR A 299 -11.55 -17.63 -1.86
CA TYR A 299 -11.60 -16.71 -0.72
C TYR A 299 -10.21 -16.26 -0.26
N PHE A 300 -9.26 -17.18 -0.17
CA PHE A 300 -7.87 -16.87 0.15
C PHE A 300 -7.22 -15.97 -0.91
N LEU A 301 -7.38 -16.30 -2.20
CA LEU A 301 -6.85 -15.50 -3.31
C LEU A 301 -7.48 -14.10 -3.35
N TRP A 302 -8.79 -13.99 -3.15
CA TRP A 302 -9.49 -12.71 -3.05
C TRP A 302 -8.94 -11.86 -1.91
N THR A 303 -8.92 -12.41 -0.69
CA THR A 303 -8.43 -11.70 0.50
C THR A 303 -6.96 -11.31 0.35
N GLY A 304 -6.12 -12.19 -0.19
CA GLY A 304 -4.73 -11.89 -0.51
C GLY A 304 -4.59 -10.82 -1.60
N GLY A 305 -5.52 -10.78 -2.55
CA GLY A 305 -5.62 -9.71 -3.54
C GLY A 305 -5.84 -8.34 -2.91
N LEU A 306 -6.66 -8.25 -1.87
CA LEU A 306 -6.94 -7.00 -1.15
C LEU A 306 -5.68 -6.40 -0.50
N LEU A 307 -4.67 -7.23 -0.18
CA LEU A 307 -3.37 -6.77 0.35
C LEU A 307 -2.48 -6.11 -0.72
N LEU A 308 -2.62 -6.49 -2.00
CA LEU A 308 -1.68 -6.06 -3.05
C LEU A 308 -1.69 -4.54 -3.27
N THR A 309 -2.86 -3.91 -3.22
CA THR A 309 -2.99 -2.46 -3.43
C THR A 309 -2.32 -1.66 -2.30
N PRO A 310 -2.64 -1.89 -1.00
CA PRO A 310 -1.93 -1.25 0.11
C PRO A 310 -0.43 -1.55 0.09
N ALA A 311 -0.02 -2.79 -0.17
CA ALA A 311 1.40 -3.17 -0.20
C ALA A 311 2.17 -2.45 -1.32
N ALA A 312 1.57 -2.31 -2.50
CA ALA A 312 2.13 -1.56 -3.62
C ALA A 312 2.36 -0.09 -3.28
N ILE A 313 1.40 0.54 -2.60
CA ILE A 313 1.47 1.93 -2.17
C ILE A 313 2.47 2.11 -1.02
N ALA A 314 2.53 1.17 -0.08
CA ALA A 314 3.52 1.18 1.00
C ALA A 314 4.96 1.08 0.45
N PHE A 315 5.17 0.25 -0.57
CA PHE A 315 6.46 0.14 -1.23
C PHE A 315 6.84 1.45 -1.94
N GLU A 316 5.91 2.06 -2.66
CA GLU A 316 6.11 3.38 -3.27
C GLU A 316 6.48 4.43 -2.21
N ALA A 317 5.71 4.53 -1.13
CA ALA A 317 5.96 5.44 -0.01
C ALA A 317 7.35 5.24 0.61
N MET A 318 7.78 3.99 0.79
CA MET A 318 9.12 3.65 1.27
C MET A 318 10.22 4.18 0.34
N MET A 319 10.05 4.00 -0.97
CA MET A 319 11.01 4.50 -1.97
C MET A 319 11.02 6.02 -2.05
N PHE A 320 9.90 6.68 -1.74
CA PHE A 320 9.86 8.13 -1.56
C PHE A 320 10.69 8.57 -0.35
N VAL A 321 10.55 7.90 0.80
CA VAL A 321 11.37 8.21 1.98
C VAL A 321 12.84 8.12 1.64
N HIS A 322 13.24 7.03 0.97
CA HIS A 322 14.60 6.85 0.49
C HIS A 322 15.02 8.01 -0.41
N ALA A 323 14.20 8.38 -1.40
CA ALA A 323 14.52 9.47 -2.32
C ALA A 323 14.68 10.84 -1.63
N THR A 324 13.94 11.10 -0.55
CA THR A 324 13.94 12.40 0.14
C THR A 324 14.94 12.52 1.27
N LEU A 325 15.28 11.41 1.94
CA LEU A 325 16.11 11.42 3.15
C LEU A 325 17.50 10.83 2.97
N ASN A 326 17.78 10.18 1.84
CA ASN A 326 19.08 9.52 1.65
C ASN A 326 20.28 10.48 1.76
N ASP A 327 20.08 11.75 1.39
CA ASP A 327 21.15 12.74 1.38
C ASP A 327 21.17 13.59 2.68
N THR A 328 20.17 13.45 3.55
CA THR A 328 20.03 14.26 4.78
C THR A 328 20.08 13.44 6.08
N VAL A 329 19.77 12.14 6.02
CA VAL A 329 19.75 11.26 7.19
C VAL A 329 20.65 10.05 6.92
N PHE A 330 21.85 10.08 7.51
CA PHE A 330 22.81 8.98 7.39
C PHE A 330 22.21 7.66 7.86
N GLY A 331 22.40 6.60 7.05
CA GLY A 331 21.96 5.25 7.37
C GLY A 331 20.46 4.97 7.17
N ILE A 332 19.71 5.89 6.56
CA ILE A 332 18.30 5.69 6.27
C ILE A 332 18.07 4.52 5.30
N ASP A 333 18.95 4.36 4.32
CA ASP A 333 19.07 3.24 3.39
C ASP A 333 19.17 1.88 4.12
N ASN A 334 20.07 1.73 5.09
CA ASN A 334 20.22 0.50 5.86
C ASN A 334 18.98 0.23 6.75
N ASN A 335 18.45 1.26 7.41
CA ASN A 335 17.23 1.15 8.20
C ASN A 335 16.02 0.74 7.36
N LEU A 336 15.82 1.38 6.20
CA LEU A 336 14.76 1.04 5.25
C LEU A 336 14.92 -0.37 4.70
N ARG A 337 16.16 -0.80 4.38
CA ARG A 337 16.44 -2.16 3.94
C ARG A 337 16.07 -3.20 5.00
N LYS A 338 16.46 -2.95 6.25
CA LYS A 338 16.14 -3.82 7.40
C LYS A 338 14.64 -3.88 7.64
N ALA A 339 13.94 -2.74 7.57
CA ALA A 339 12.50 -2.66 7.68
C ALA A 339 11.81 -3.44 6.56
N PHE A 340 12.19 -3.20 5.30
CA PHE A 340 11.68 -3.90 4.12
C PHE A 340 11.83 -5.41 4.25
N ARG A 341 13.06 -5.89 4.52
CA ARG A 341 13.34 -7.33 4.65
C ARG A 341 12.49 -7.96 5.76
N THR A 342 12.39 -7.29 6.91
CA THR A 342 11.60 -7.80 8.04
C THR A 342 10.12 -7.86 7.68
N ALA A 343 9.59 -6.81 7.04
CA ALA A 343 8.20 -6.77 6.59
C ALA A 343 7.90 -7.87 5.57
N VAL A 344 8.75 -8.06 4.56
CA VAL A 344 8.58 -9.11 3.53
C VAL A 344 8.68 -10.51 4.16
N PHE A 345 9.64 -10.74 5.07
CA PHE A 345 9.75 -12.02 5.77
C PHE A 345 8.51 -12.33 6.60
N THR A 346 8.02 -11.36 7.38
CA THR A 346 6.80 -11.51 8.19
C THR A 346 5.57 -11.71 7.31
N GLY A 347 5.44 -10.98 6.21
CA GLY A 347 4.33 -11.11 5.26
C GLY A 347 4.30 -12.48 4.58
N LEU A 348 5.43 -12.95 4.06
CA LEU A 348 5.57 -14.30 3.50
C LEU A 348 5.31 -15.37 4.57
N GLY A 349 5.77 -15.14 5.79
CA GLY A 349 5.55 -16.03 6.92
C GLY A 349 4.07 -16.15 7.29
N LEU A 350 3.34 -15.05 7.31
CA LEU A 350 1.89 -15.02 7.56
C LEU A 350 1.13 -15.78 6.46
N VAL A 351 1.45 -15.51 5.20
CA VAL A 351 0.85 -16.21 4.03
C VAL A 351 1.12 -17.71 4.13
N ALA A 352 2.37 -18.11 4.40
CA ALA A 352 2.73 -19.51 4.56
C ALA A 352 2.02 -20.15 5.77
N PHE A 353 1.87 -19.43 6.88
CA PHE A 353 1.15 -19.89 8.07
C PHE A 353 -0.33 -20.16 7.76
N ILE A 354 -1.00 -19.27 7.03
CA ILE A 354 -2.40 -19.44 6.63
C ILE A 354 -2.52 -20.65 5.69
N ILE A 355 -1.71 -20.73 4.63
CA ILE A 355 -1.73 -21.86 3.68
C ILE A 355 -1.47 -23.18 4.40
N GLY A 356 -0.47 -23.21 5.30
CA GLY A 356 -0.14 -24.41 6.07
C GLY A 356 -1.26 -24.83 7.00
N SER A 357 -1.94 -23.87 7.64
CA SER A 357 -3.07 -24.16 8.54
C SER A 357 -4.27 -24.72 7.78
N GLU A 358 -4.66 -24.10 6.67
CA GLU A 358 -5.73 -24.60 5.79
C GLU A 358 -5.40 -25.98 5.22
N ALA A 359 -4.17 -26.19 4.75
CA ALA A 359 -3.75 -27.47 4.20
C ALA A 359 -3.84 -28.59 5.26
N MET A 360 -3.39 -28.35 6.49
CA MET A 360 -3.47 -29.35 7.56
C MET A 360 -4.89 -29.56 8.08
N GLU A 361 -5.74 -28.53 8.05
CA GLU A 361 -7.17 -28.71 8.34
C GLU A 361 -7.82 -29.65 7.33
N SER A 362 -7.52 -29.51 6.04
CA SER A 362 -8.07 -30.39 5.00
C SER A 362 -7.61 -31.84 5.07
N VAL A 363 -6.40 -32.11 5.58
CA VAL A 363 -5.81 -33.47 5.64
C VAL A 363 -6.09 -34.16 6.97
N VAL A 364 -5.95 -33.45 8.08
CA VAL A 364 -5.93 -34.03 9.43
C VAL A 364 -7.09 -33.51 10.30
N GLY A 365 -7.86 -32.53 9.83
CA GLY A 365 -8.94 -31.89 10.60
C GLY A 365 -8.43 -30.98 11.73
N TYR A 366 -7.12 -30.68 11.76
CA TYR A 366 -6.51 -29.86 12.81
C TYR A 366 -5.55 -28.82 12.22
N GLY A 367 -6.10 -27.66 11.82
CA GLY A 367 -5.34 -26.60 11.17
C GLY A 367 -4.21 -26.00 12.00
N MET A 368 -4.34 -25.98 13.33
CA MET A 368 -3.31 -25.43 14.22
C MET A 368 -1.97 -26.20 14.13
N ALA A 369 -1.98 -27.50 13.83
CA ALA A 369 -0.74 -28.25 13.60
C ALA A 369 0.03 -27.74 12.37
N GLY A 370 -0.68 -27.32 11.32
CA GLY A 370 -0.08 -26.72 10.13
C GLY A 370 0.61 -25.40 10.45
N GLY A 371 -0.06 -24.54 11.21
CA GLY A 371 0.51 -23.28 11.68
C GLY A 371 1.77 -23.46 12.53
N ILE A 372 1.76 -24.41 13.49
CA ILE A 372 2.93 -24.72 14.32
C ILE A 372 4.09 -25.26 13.47
N MET A 373 3.81 -26.21 12.57
CA MET A 373 4.82 -26.81 11.70
C MET A 373 5.48 -25.77 10.81
N VAL A 374 4.68 -24.92 10.14
CA VAL A 374 5.19 -23.83 9.30
C VAL A 374 5.95 -22.80 10.13
N GLY A 375 5.45 -22.44 11.32
CA GLY A 375 6.12 -21.52 12.23
C GLY A 375 7.52 -22.00 12.63
N LEU A 376 7.65 -23.28 13.03
CA LEU A 376 8.94 -23.89 13.36
C LEU A 376 9.87 -23.95 12.15
N ALA A 377 9.34 -24.32 10.97
CA ALA A 377 10.11 -24.34 9.73
C ALA A 377 10.64 -22.96 9.37
N LEU A 378 9.80 -21.91 9.42
CA LEU A 378 10.19 -20.52 9.16
C LEU A 378 11.25 -20.01 10.13
N LEU A 379 11.19 -20.39 11.41
CA LEU A 379 12.23 -20.04 12.38
C LEU A 379 13.58 -20.68 12.01
N ALA A 380 13.58 -21.94 11.56
CA ALA A 380 14.80 -22.62 11.15
C ALA A 380 15.42 -22.00 9.89
N ILE A 381 14.61 -21.62 8.90
CA ILE A 381 15.06 -21.03 7.63
C ILE A 381 15.08 -19.49 7.65
N ARG A 382 14.91 -18.85 8.80
CA ARG A 382 14.87 -17.39 8.93
C ARG A 382 16.13 -16.73 8.36
N ARG A 383 17.30 -17.15 8.82
CA ARG A 383 18.59 -16.58 8.39
C ARG A 383 18.81 -16.66 6.87
N PRO A 384 18.65 -17.81 6.20
CA PRO A 384 18.87 -17.89 4.76
C PRO A 384 17.88 -17.04 3.96
N ILE A 385 16.60 -16.97 4.35
CA ILE A 385 15.63 -16.11 3.66
C ILE A 385 16.00 -14.64 3.82
N LEU A 386 16.34 -14.21 5.03
CA LEU A 386 16.75 -12.83 5.29
C LEU A 386 17.97 -12.43 4.44
N ASN A 387 18.97 -13.31 4.29
CA ASN A 387 20.14 -13.05 3.44
C ASN A 387 19.79 -12.92 1.95
N ILE A 388 18.83 -13.72 1.45
CA ILE A 388 18.33 -13.59 0.07
C ILE A 388 17.61 -12.25 -0.11
N LEU A 389 16.76 -11.89 0.86
CA LEU A 389 16.04 -10.62 0.84
C LEU A 389 16.99 -9.42 0.89
N ASP A 390 18.10 -9.47 1.63
CA ASP A 390 19.14 -8.43 1.60
C ASP A 390 19.78 -8.28 0.21
N ARG A 391 20.05 -9.41 -0.46
CA ARG A 391 20.63 -9.39 -1.81
C ARG A 391 19.65 -8.83 -2.84
N VAL A 392 18.35 -9.03 -2.64
CA VAL A 392 17.32 -8.46 -3.51
C VAL A 392 17.13 -6.97 -3.21
N SER A 393 17.01 -6.59 -1.94
CA SER A 393 16.75 -5.22 -1.52
C SER A 393 17.92 -4.28 -1.84
N SER A 394 19.18 -4.74 -1.70
CA SER A 394 20.38 -3.98 -2.09
C SER A 394 20.43 -3.57 -3.57
N ARG A 395 19.66 -4.22 -4.46
CA ARG A 395 19.55 -3.82 -5.87
C ARG A 395 18.67 -2.58 -6.08
N PHE A 396 17.72 -2.34 -5.18
CA PHE A 396 16.72 -1.27 -5.31
C PHE A 396 16.94 -0.15 -4.29
N ILE A 397 17.50 -0.46 -3.12
CA ILE A 397 17.91 0.47 -2.06
C ILE A 397 19.42 0.26 -1.87
N PRO A 398 20.27 0.84 -2.74
CA PRO A 398 21.73 0.74 -2.60
C PRO A 398 22.17 1.45 -1.33
N GLU A 399 23.18 0.90 -0.64
CA GLU A 399 23.73 1.59 0.53
C GLU A 399 24.64 2.72 0.06
N SER A 400 24.44 3.94 0.58
CA SER A 400 25.33 5.09 0.31
C SER A 400 26.60 5.00 1.16
N HIS A 401 26.46 4.49 2.38
CA HIS A 401 27.52 4.32 3.36
C HIS A 401 27.46 2.93 3.99
N THR A 402 28.61 2.40 4.41
CA THR A 402 28.63 1.17 5.21
C THR A 402 28.03 1.40 6.60
N SER A 403 27.66 0.33 7.31
CA SER A 403 27.15 0.43 8.69
C SER A 403 28.14 1.13 9.63
N GLU A 404 29.42 0.89 9.39
CA GLU A 404 30.57 1.42 10.09
C GLU A 404 30.74 2.93 9.79
N GLU A 405 30.66 3.32 8.52
CA GLU A 405 30.69 4.73 8.08
C GLU A 405 29.50 5.51 8.64
N THR A 406 28.31 4.91 8.64
CA THR A 406 27.09 5.51 9.22
C THR A 406 27.23 5.75 10.72
N ALA A 407 27.77 4.75 11.45
CA ALA A 407 27.98 4.86 12.89
C ALA A 407 29.01 5.94 13.23
N TYR A 408 30.05 6.07 12.41
CA TYR A 408 31.02 7.14 12.51
C TYR A 408 30.41 8.52 12.24
N LEU A 409 29.66 8.67 11.15
CA LEU A 409 28.94 9.90 10.79
C LEU A 409 27.95 10.35 11.87
N GLY A 410 27.23 9.43 12.50
CA GLY A 410 26.35 9.76 13.63
C GLY A 410 27.12 10.33 14.84
N ALA A 411 28.31 9.80 15.13
CA ALA A 411 29.18 10.34 16.17
C ALA A 411 29.76 11.71 15.76
N TYR A 412 30.14 11.88 14.49
CA TYR A 412 30.62 13.15 13.94
C TYR A 412 29.54 14.24 14.01
N ALA A 413 28.31 13.93 13.56
CA ALA A 413 27.16 14.84 13.64
C ALA A 413 26.89 15.30 15.08
N THR A 414 26.99 14.40 16.04
CA THR A 414 26.81 14.71 17.47
C THR A 414 27.92 15.64 17.98
N ALA A 415 29.16 15.42 17.54
CA ALA A 415 30.30 16.28 17.90
C ALA A 415 30.29 17.63 17.17
N MET A 416 29.46 17.78 16.13
CA MET A 416 29.29 18.99 15.34
C MET A 416 28.03 19.80 15.71
N ASP A 417 27.33 19.43 16.78
CA ASP A 417 26.09 20.07 17.22
C ASP A 417 26.27 21.57 17.54
N ASP A 418 27.46 21.95 18.04
CA ASP A 418 27.84 23.35 18.31
C ASP A 418 28.73 23.98 17.21
N LEU A 419 28.89 23.29 16.07
CA LEU A 419 29.73 23.66 14.92
C LEU A 419 31.23 23.79 15.24
N ILE A 420 31.71 23.30 16.39
CA ILE A 420 33.12 23.40 16.78
C ILE A 420 33.62 22.07 17.36
N ILE A 421 34.41 21.34 16.58
CA ILE A 421 35.05 20.11 17.11
C ILE A 421 36.22 20.46 18.02
N THR A 422 36.08 20.11 19.31
CA THR A 422 37.17 20.23 20.30
C THR A 422 38.24 19.15 20.09
N LYS A 423 39.41 19.34 20.73
CA LYS A 423 40.50 18.34 20.66
C LYS A 423 40.11 16.98 21.24
N GLU A 424 39.28 16.97 22.28
CA GLU A 424 38.83 15.72 22.91
C GLU A 424 37.79 15.01 22.03
N GLU A 425 36.86 15.73 21.40
CA GLU A 425 35.93 15.16 20.42
C GLU A 425 36.66 14.61 19.20
N ARG A 426 37.67 15.32 18.68
CA ARG A 426 38.50 14.82 17.57
C ARG A 426 39.19 13.50 17.93
N LYS A 427 39.69 13.38 19.17
CA LYS A 427 40.34 12.16 19.67
C LYS A 427 39.34 11.02 19.86
N LEU A 428 38.13 11.33 20.31
CA LEU A 428 37.03 10.37 20.42
C LEU A 428 36.61 9.88 19.03
N LEU A 429 36.45 10.77 18.06
CA LEU A 429 36.15 10.43 16.66
C LEU A 429 37.23 9.55 16.05
N GLN A 430 38.52 9.88 16.23
CA GLN A 430 39.62 9.01 15.76
C GLN A 430 39.59 7.61 16.40
N THR A 431 39.17 7.52 17.66
CA THR A 431 39.01 6.23 18.36
C THR A 431 37.86 5.44 17.77
N VAL A 432 36.73 6.10 17.47
CA VAL A 432 35.56 5.50 16.82
C VAL A 432 35.91 5.01 15.40
N ALA A 433 36.58 5.84 14.60
CA ALA A 433 37.04 5.47 13.26
C ALA A 433 37.97 4.24 13.29
N SER A 434 38.94 4.24 14.21
CA SER A 434 39.86 3.12 14.40
C SER A 434 39.16 1.85 14.86
N ALA A 435 38.19 1.95 15.78
CA ALA A 435 37.39 0.82 16.24
C ALA A 435 36.55 0.18 15.13
N TYR A 436 36.12 0.98 14.15
CA TYR A 436 35.38 0.52 12.97
C TYR A 436 36.28 0.20 11.76
N GLY A 437 37.60 0.37 11.87
CA GLY A 437 38.54 0.07 10.79
C GLY A 437 38.46 1.04 9.59
N LEU A 438 37.95 2.26 9.80
CA LEU A 438 37.88 3.29 8.77
C LEU A 438 39.26 3.93 8.57
N ASP A 439 39.69 4.05 7.31
CA ASP A 439 40.94 4.71 6.96
C ASP A 439 40.76 6.24 6.92
N SER A 440 41.88 6.96 6.99
CA SER A 440 41.87 8.43 7.08
C SER A 440 41.25 9.11 5.85
N GLN A 441 41.38 8.54 4.65
CA GLN A 441 40.78 9.11 3.45
C GLN A 441 39.25 8.97 3.46
N THR A 442 38.73 7.83 3.93
CA THR A 442 37.28 7.64 4.07
C THR A 442 36.73 8.59 5.15
N VAL A 443 37.39 8.71 6.30
CA VAL A 443 36.99 9.67 7.35
C VAL A 443 36.94 11.09 6.81
N GLU A 444 37.99 11.57 6.17
CA GLU A 444 38.06 12.94 5.62
C GLU A 444 36.97 13.18 4.57
N LYS A 445 36.70 12.18 3.73
CA LYS A 445 35.61 12.24 2.76
C LYS A 445 34.24 12.36 3.45
N LEU A 446 33.95 11.52 4.45
CA LEU A 446 32.69 11.54 5.19
C LEU A 446 32.46 12.88 5.91
N GLU A 447 33.49 13.40 6.58
CA GLU A 447 33.43 14.71 7.25
C GLU A 447 33.17 15.83 6.23
N SER A 448 33.86 15.80 5.08
CA SER A 448 33.67 16.80 4.02
C SER A 448 32.27 16.78 3.38
N GLU A 449 31.70 15.58 3.20
CA GLU A 449 30.33 15.42 2.69
C GLU A 449 29.31 15.94 3.71
N TYR A 450 29.53 15.68 5.00
CA TYR A 450 28.70 16.23 6.09
C TYR A 450 28.77 17.76 6.14
N ASP A 451 29.96 18.33 6.15
CA ASP A 451 30.16 19.78 6.22
C ASP A 451 29.57 20.50 4.99
N ALA A 452 29.62 19.87 3.80
CA ALA A 452 28.97 20.39 2.60
C ALA A 452 27.44 20.39 2.72
N SER A 453 26.84 19.37 3.34
CA SER A 453 25.39 19.31 3.56
C SER A 453 24.88 20.42 4.48
N LEU A 454 25.67 20.81 5.48
CA LEU A 454 25.35 21.94 6.38
C LEU A 454 25.42 23.31 5.68
N ALA A 455 26.14 23.43 4.56
CA ALA A 455 26.26 24.67 3.81
C ALA A 455 25.12 24.88 2.80
N GLU A 456 24.34 23.84 2.50
CA GLU A 456 23.19 23.88 1.58
C GLU A 456 21.84 24.13 2.30
N GLU A 457 21.80 24.01 3.64
CA GLU A 457 20.68 24.45 4.51
C GLU A 457 20.77 25.95 4.86
#